data_AF-A0A920BQJ0-F1
#
_entry.id   AF-A0A920BQJ0-F1
#
_cell.length_a   1.000
_cell.length_b   1.000
_cell.length_c   1.000
_cell.angle_alpha   90.00
_cell.angle_beta   90.00
_cell.angle_gamma   90.00
#
_symmetry.space_group_name_H-M   'P 1'
#
loop_
_entity.id
_entity.type
_entity.pdbx_description
1 polymer ?
#
loop_
_entity_poly.entity_id
_entity_poly.type
_entity_poly.pdbx_seq_one_letter_code
_entity_poly.pdbx_strand_id
1 'polypeptide(L)' 'MCEAMGIPVEYSFHEDNASQHEIDLRYTETLDMADNIMTLRLIVRKIALDAGIHATFMPKPLIRDRDQECIHICLSLKAT' A
#
# COMPACT_ATOMS: atom_id res chain seq x y z
N MET A 1 13.30 -0.32 2.76
CA MET A 1 12.85 -1.08 3.95
C MET A 1 11.98 -2.28 3.55
N CYS A 2 10.97 -2.09 2.69
CA CYS A 2 10.12 -3.19 2.20
C CYS A 2 10.93 -4.33 1.54
N GLU A 3 11.83 -4.00 0.61
CA GLU A 3 12.68 -5.02 -0.05
C GLU A 3 13.60 -5.77 0.93
N ALA A 4 14.13 -5.08 1.94
CA ALA A 4 14.95 -5.69 2.98
C ALA A 4 14.15 -6.66 3.88
N MET A 5 12.84 -6.48 3.95
CA MET A 5 11.89 -7.36 4.64
C MET A 5 11.30 -8.43 3.72
N GLY A 6 11.78 -8.54 2.48
CA GLY A 6 11.31 -9.52 1.50
C GLY A 6 10.00 -9.17 0.79
N ILE A 7 9.47 -7.95 0.96
CA ILE A 7 8.25 -7.50 0.27
C ILE A 7 8.65 -6.98 -1.13
N PRO A 8 8.21 -7.62 -2.23
CA PRO A 8 8.62 -7.26 -3.56
C PRO A 8 7.80 -6.06 -4.07
N VAL A 9 8.36 -4.85 -3.95
CA VAL A 9 7.78 -3.63 -4.51
C VAL A 9 8.04 -3.57 -6.01
N GLU A 10 7.02 -3.24 -6.78
CA GLU A 10 7.13 -3.03 -8.23
C GLU A 10 7.37 -1.56 -8.54
N TYR A 11 6.47 -0.70 -8.06
CA TYR A 11 6.54 0.76 -8.24
C TYR A 11 6.04 1.47 -6.99
N SER A 12 6.40 2.75 -6.89
CA SER A 12 5.81 3.67 -5.93
C SER A 12 5.73 5.05 -6.56
N PHE A 13 4.60 5.72 -6.44
CA PHE A 13 4.43 7.06 -7.01
C PHE A 13 3.53 7.95 -6.12
N HIS A 14 3.55 9.25 -6.40
CA HIS A 14 2.67 10.21 -5.75
C HIS A 14 1.35 10.25 -6.50
N GLU A 15 0.25 10.24 -5.74
CA GLU A 15 -1.08 10.41 -6.29
C GLU A 15 -1.36 11.88 -6.63
N ASP A 16 -2.48 12.14 -7.31
CA ASP A 16 -2.89 13.50 -7.70
C ASP A 16 -3.13 14.41 -6.47
N ASN A 17 -3.52 13.84 -5.33
CA ASN A 17 -3.77 14.58 -4.11
C ASN A 17 -2.51 14.75 -3.24
N ALA A 18 -2.48 15.90 -2.57
CA ALA A 18 -1.37 16.24 -1.69
C ALA A 18 -1.21 15.20 -0.57
N SER A 19 0.03 14.71 -0.40
CA SER A 19 0.41 13.71 0.60
C SER A 19 -0.26 12.34 0.44
N GLN A 20 -0.81 12.03 -0.74
CA GLN A 20 -1.24 10.68 -1.10
C GLN A 20 -0.17 9.97 -1.94
N HIS A 21 -0.01 8.67 -1.69
CA HIS A 21 1.02 7.85 -2.33
C HIS A 21 0.49 6.45 -2.59
N GLU A 22 0.81 5.91 -3.76
CA GLU A 22 0.50 4.54 -4.16
C GLU A 22 1.78 3.69 -4.17
N ILE A 23 1.67 2.43 -3.74
CA ILE A 23 2.75 1.45 -3.74
C ILE A 23 2.21 0.17 -4.38
N ASP A 24 2.79 -0.17 -5.52
CA ASP A 24 2.49 -1.41 -6.23
C ASP A 24 3.40 -2.53 -5.76
N LEU A 25 2.81 -3.70 -5.53
CA LEU A 25 3.54 -4.91 -5.19
C LEU A 25 3.57 -5.84 -6.41
N ARG A 26 4.72 -6.48 -6.64
CA ARG A 26 4.84 -7.50 -7.69
C ARG A 26 3.90 -8.66 -7.38
N TYR A 27 3.40 -9.28 -8.44
CA TYR A 27 2.58 -10.48 -8.33
C TYR A 27 3.25 -11.57 -7.48
N THR A 28 2.46 -12.16 -6.58
CA THR A 28 2.81 -13.35 -5.81
C THR A 28 1.54 -14.14 -5.50
N GLU A 29 1.70 -15.36 -4.97
CA GLU A 29 0.59 -16.21 -4.55
C GLU A 29 -0.28 -15.53 -3.48
N THR A 30 -1.56 -15.91 -3.41
CA THR A 30 -2.57 -15.17 -2.65
C THR A 30 -2.25 -15.02 -1.16
N LEU A 31 -1.73 -16.07 -0.52
CA LEU A 31 -1.37 -16.01 0.90
C LEU A 31 -0.18 -15.08 1.15
N ASP A 32 0.87 -15.20 0.33
CA ASP A 32 2.05 -14.33 0.42
C ASP A 32 1.67 -12.87 0.15
N MET A 33 0.75 -12.61 -0.79
CA MET A 33 0.26 -11.26 -1.07
C MET A 33 -0.49 -10.69 0.14
N ALA A 34 -1.32 -11.49 0.81
CA ALA A 34 -2.04 -11.06 2.01
C ALA A 34 -1.07 -10.67 3.13
N ASP A 35 -0.05 -11.49 3.38
CA ASP A 35 0.98 -11.22 4.39
C ASP A 35 1.82 -9.97 4.04
N ASN A 36 2.17 -9.82 2.77
CA ASN A 36 2.90 -8.65 2.25
C ASN A 36 2.09 -7.36 2.46
N ILE A 37 0.80 -7.35 2.14
CA ILE A 37 -0.06 -6.17 2.32
C ILE A 37 -0.18 -5.80 3.80
N MET A 38 -0.40 -6.78 4.69
CA MET A 38 -0.51 -6.49 6.13
C MET A 38 0.80 -5.94 6.70
N THR A 39 1.93 -6.53 6.30
CA THR A 39 3.26 -6.10 6.74
C THR A 39 3.61 -4.71 6.19
N LEU A 40 3.30 -4.44 4.92
CA LEU A 40 3.49 -3.12 4.31
C LEU A 40 2.74 -2.04 5.10
N ARG A 41 1.46 -2.27 5.43
CA ARG A 41 0.66 -1.31 6.21
C ARG A 41 1.26 -1.03 7.58
N LEU A 42 1.81 -2.05 8.23
CA LEU A 42 2.49 -1.91 9.51
C LEU A 42 3.78 -1.09 9.38
N ILE A 43 4.59 -1.39 8.36
CA ILE A 43 5.85 -0.68 8.07
C ILE A 43 5.58 0.80 7.81
N VAL A 44 4.61 1.12 6.95
CA VAL A 44 4.26 2.51 6.61
C VAL A 44 3.82 3.28 7.87
N ARG A 45 2.95 2.68 8.70
CA ARG A 45 2.54 3.30 9.97
C ARG A 45 3.70 3.50 10.93
N LYS A 46 4.64 2.56 10.98
CA LYS A 46 5.83 2.67 11.84
C LYS A 46 6.75 3.79 11.39
N ILE A 47 7.04 3.88 10.09
CA ILE A 47 7.85 4.96 9.52
C ILE A 47 7.18 6.31 9.77
N ALA A 48 5.87 6.40 9.54
CA ALA A 48 5.11 7.62 9.81
C ALA A 48 5.20 8.04 11.28
N LEU A 49 5.00 7.09 12.19
CA LEU A 49 5.11 7.33 13.64
C LEU A 49 6.52 7.82 14.03
N ASP A 50 7.57 7.22 13.48
CA ASP A 50 8.96 7.63 13.74
C ASP A 50 9.28 9.03 13.19
N ALA A 51 8.61 9.43 12.11
CA ALA A 51 8.68 10.77 11.55
C ALA A 51 7.73 11.78 12.23
N GLY A 52 6.97 11.35 13.26
CA GLY A 52 6.03 12.22 13.98
C GLY A 52 4.76 12.58 13.20
N ILE A 53 4.44 11.82 12.14
CA ILE A 53 3.24 12.01 11.30
C ILE A 53 2.33 10.78 11.38
N HIS A 54 1.09 10.92 10.90
CA HIS A 54 0.12 9.82 10.89
C HIS A 54 -0.19 9.38 9.46
N ALA A 55 0.09 8.11 9.14
CA ALA A 55 -0.36 7.48 7.90
C ALA A 55 -1.67 6.72 8.13
N THR A 56 -2.66 6.97 7.27
CA THR A 56 -3.96 6.31 7.28
C THR A 56 -4.15 5.53 5.98
N PHE A 57 -5.06 4.56 6.03
CA PHE A 57 -5.52 3.78 4.86
C PHE A 57 -7.05 3.82 4.80
N MET A 58 -7.63 4.90 5.33
CA MET A 58 -9.06 5.12 5.27
C MET A 58 -9.40 5.55 3.84
N PRO A 59 -10.46 5.00 3.23
CA PRO A 59 -10.78 5.32 1.85
C PRO A 59 -11.11 6.81 1.63
N LYS A 60 -11.51 7.52 2.69
CA LYS A 60 -11.72 8.96 2.66
C LYS A 60 -11.25 9.60 3.97
N PRO A 61 -9.96 9.98 4.08
CA PRO A 61 -9.42 10.50 5.33
C PRO A 61 -9.77 11.98 5.53
N LEU A 62 -9.96 12.74 4.45
CA LEU A 62 -10.30 14.16 4.48
C LEU A 62 -11.70 14.38 3.91
N ILE A 63 -12.60 14.93 4.73
CA ILE A 63 -14.02 15.11 4.38
C ILE A 63 -14.19 16.04 3.16
N ARG A 64 -13.28 17.01 3.00
CA ARG A 64 -13.33 18.04 1.95
C ARG A 64 -12.71 17.63 0.62
N ASP A 65 -11.92 16.55 0.60
CA ASP A 65 -11.26 16.09 -0.62
C ASP A 65 -12.19 15.18 -1.41
N ARG A 66 -12.01 15.23 -2.74
CA ARG A 66 -12.85 14.48 -3.68
C ARG A 66 -12.33 13.06 -3.90
N ASP A 67 -11.02 12.89 -3.89
CA ASP A 67 -10.42 11.60 -4.22
C ASP A 67 -10.34 10.69 -3.01
N GLN A 68 -10.45 9.41 -3.32
CA GLN A 68 -10.55 8.33 -2.35
C GLN A 68 -9.33 7.44 -2.49
N GLU A 69 -8.80 7.00 -1.37
CA GLU A 69 -7.79 5.95 -1.33
C GLU A 69 -8.49 4.60 -1.51
N CYS A 70 -7.88 3.70 -2.24
CA CYS A 70 -8.37 2.33 -2.36
C CYS A 70 -7.23 1.35 -2.60
N ILE A 71 -7.53 0.06 -2.54
CA ILE A 71 -6.59 -1.00 -2.90
C ILE A 71 -7.11 -1.62 -4.19
N HIS A 72 -6.40 -1.41 -5.28
CA HIS A 72 -6.65 -2.12 -6.52
C HIS A 72 -6.04 -3.53 -6.43
N ILE A 73 -6.83 -4.56 -6.74
CA ILE A 73 -6.38 -5.95 -6.71
C ILE A 73 -6.40 -6.50 -8.13
N CYS A 74 -5.22 -6.75 -8.68
CA CYS A 74 -5.06 -7.47 -9.95
C CYS A 74 -5.03 -8.98 -9.69
N LEU A 75 -5.98 -9.72 -10.25
CA LEU A 75 -6.13 -11.17 -10.07
C LEU A 75 -5.92 -11.90 -11.40
N SER A 76 -5.21 -13.03 -11.35
CA SER A 76 -5.07 -13.95 -12.47
C SER A 76 -5.41 -15.37 -12.02
N LEU A 77 -6.01 -16.15 -12.93
CA LEU A 77 -6.34 -17.56 -12.72
C LEU A 77 -5.54 -18.41 -13.69
N LYS A 78 -5.03 -19.54 -13.21
CA LYS A 78 -4.43 -20.54 -14.09
C LYS A 78 -5.53 -21.44 -14.64
N ALA A 79 -5.70 -21.48 -15.95
CA ALA A 79 -6.58 -22.46 -16.59
C ALA A 79 -5.94 -23.85 -16.45
N THR A 80 -6.68 -24.77 -15.83
CA THR A 80 -6.36 -26.20 -15.73
C THR A 80 -6.98 -26.97 -16.87
#